data_AF-A0A8T2TJA4-F1
#
_entry.id   AF-A0A8T2TJA4-F1
#
_cell.length_a   1.000
_cell.length_b   1.000
_cell.length_c   1.000
_cell.angle_alpha   90.00
_cell.angle_beta   90.00
_cell.angle_gamma   90.00
#
_symmetry.space_group_name_H-M   'P 1'
#
loop_
_entity.id
_entity.type
_entity.pdbx_description
1 polymer ?
#
loop_
_entity_poly.entity_id
_entity_poly.type
_entity_poly.pdbx_seq_one_letter_code
_entity_poly.pdbx_strand_id
1 'polypeptide(L)' 'MREYLACLKENKSEAEKCRDLSKRYLECRMERNLMAKQDLSELGFTESSVSNNISDGLSVQKNS' A
#
# COMPACT_ATOMS: atom_id res chain seq x y z
N MET A 1 -12.28 -2.87 -0.24
CA MET A 1 -11.76 -1.96 0.83
C MET A 1 -11.69 -2.62 2.20
N ARG A 2 -12.75 -3.29 2.68
CA ARG A 2 -12.72 -3.97 4.00
C ARG A 2 -11.62 -5.03 4.11
N GLU A 3 -11.24 -5.66 3.00
CA GLU A 3 -10.18 -6.66 2.96
C GLU A 3 -8.82 -6.10 3.37
N TYR A 4 -8.46 -4.88 2.94
CA TYR A 4 -7.21 -4.25 3.36
C TYR A 4 -7.20 -4.03 4.88
N LEU A 5 -8.29 -3.51 5.44
CA LEU A 5 -8.41 -3.27 6.88
C LEU A 5 -8.43 -4.57 7.69
N ALA A 6 -9.07 -5.63 7.16
CA ALA A 6 -9.05 -6.96 7.76
C ALA A 6 -7.64 -7.55 7.76
N CYS A 7 -6.95 -7.46 6.62
CA CYS A 7 -5.57 -7.91 6.48
C CYS A 7 -4.64 -7.17 7.45
N LEU A 8 -4.77 -5.85 7.61
CA LEU A 8 -4.01 -5.10 8.62
C LEU A 8 -4.29 -5.62 10.02
N LYS A 9 -5.55 -5.87 10.37
CA LYS A 9 -5.92 -6.39 11.70
C LYS A 9 -5.29 -7.76 11.96
N GLU A 10 -5.32 -8.65 10.97
CA GLU A 10 -4.76 -10.01 11.06
C GLU A 10 -3.23 -9.99 11.13
N ASN A 11 -2.61 -9.07 10.40
CA ASN A 11 -1.15 -8.94 10.29
C ASN A 11 -0.59 -7.88 11.24
N LYS A 12 -1.27 -7.55 12.34
CA LYS A 12 -0.79 -6.62 13.38
C LYS A 12 -0.30 -5.28 12.81
N SER A 13 -1.02 -4.76 11.83
CA SER A 13 -0.74 -3.51 11.10
C SER A 13 0.49 -3.53 10.20
N GLU A 14 1.04 -4.71 9.87
CA GLU A 14 2.11 -4.86 8.89
C GLU A 14 1.56 -4.70 7.46
N ALA A 15 1.57 -3.48 6.94
CA ALA A 15 0.98 -3.13 5.63
C ALA A 15 1.67 -3.81 4.45
N GLU A 16 2.94 -4.20 4.59
CA GLU A 16 3.71 -4.92 3.57
C GLU A 16 3.11 -6.29 3.23
N LYS A 17 2.55 -6.99 4.22
CA LYS A 17 1.84 -8.27 4.03
C LYS A 17 0.50 -8.09 3.30
N CYS A 18 0.03 -6.85 3.20
CA CYS A 18 -1.23 -6.47 2.57
C CYS A 18 -1.01 -5.62 1.32
N ARG A 19 0.19 -5.65 0.71
CA ARG A 19 0.59 -4.74 -0.38
C ARG A 19 -0.37 -4.72 -1.56
N ASP A 20 -0.83 -5.88 -2.02
CA ASP A 20 -1.78 -5.94 -3.15
C ASP A 20 -3.15 -5.35 -2.78
N LEU A 21 -3.58 -5.55 -1.53
CA LEU A 21 -4.82 -4.99 -1.01
C LEU A 21 -4.70 -3.48 -0.80
N SER A 22 -3.52 -2.99 -0.41
CA SER A 22 -3.25 -1.57 -0.25
C SER A 22 -3.25 -0.84 -1.59
N LYS A 23 -2.69 -1.44 -2.66
CA LYS A 23 -2.77 -0.92 -4.04
C LYS A 23 -4.23 -0.65 -4.44
N ARG A 24 -5.07 -1.68 -4.38
CA ARG A 24 -6.51 -1.59 -4.72
C ARG A 24 -7.27 -0.62 -3.83
N TYR A 25 -6.91 -0.55 -2.54
CA TYR A 25 -7.51 0.38 -1.60
C TYR A 25 -7.21 1.83 -1.95
N LEU A 26 -5.96 2.14 -2.29
CA LEU A 26 -5.52 3.48 -2.66
C LEU A 26 -6.12 3.92 -4.01
N GLU A 27 -6.14 3.05 -5.01
CA GLU A 27 -6.84 3.27 -6.29
C GLU A 27 -8.29 3.69 -6.06
N CYS A 28 -9.04 2.89 -5.29
CA CYS A 28 -10.44 3.18 -4.97
C CYS A 28 -10.63 4.52 -4.27
N ARG A 29 -9.73 4.90 -3.36
CA ARG A 29 -9.81 6.20 -2.68
C ARG A 29 -9.55 7.36 -3.63
N MET A 30 -8.61 7.23 -4.57
CA MET A 30 -8.34 8.24 -5.58
C MET A 30 -9.51 8.39 -6.57
N GLU A 31 -10.11 7.28 -7.01
CA GLU A 31 -11.29 7.28 -7.88
C GLU A 31 -12.50 7.96 -7.23
N ARG A 32 -12.68 7.76 -5.92
CA ARG A 32 -13.79 8.36 -5.16
C ARG A 32 -13.48 9.77 -4.65
N ASN A 33 -12.38 10.37 -5.08
CA ASN A 33 -11.92 11.70 -4.64
C ASN A 33 -11.77 11.80 -3.10
N LEU A 34 -11.42 10.69 -2.45
CA LEU A 34 -11.14 10.61 -1.00
C LEU A 34 -9.64 10.72 -0.70
N MET A 35 -8.82 10.91 -1.74
CA MET A 35 -7.38 11.11 -1.72
C MET A 35 -6.99 11.84 -3.01
N ALA A 36 -5.92 12.65 -2.96
CA ALA A 36 -5.36 13.26 -4.15
C ALA A 36 -4.89 12.19 -5.14
N LYS A 37 -5.13 12.42 -6.43
CA LYS A 37 -4.66 11.51 -7.48
C LYS A 37 -3.15 11.60 -7.61
N GLN A 38 -2.49 10.45 -7.56
CA GLN A 38 -1.04 10.27 -7.69
C GLN A 38 -0.80 9.01 -8.51
N ASP A 39 0.36 8.90 -9.15
CA ASP A 39 0.71 7.66 -9.83
C ASP A 39 1.04 6.57 -8.80
N LEU A 40 0.61 5.33 -9.05
CA LEU A 40 0.88 4.22 -8.14
C LEU A 40 2.37 3.90 -8.03
N SER A 41 3.15 4.13 -9.08
CA SER A 41 4.59 3.99 -9.06
C SER A 41 5.27 5.00 -8.11
N GLU A 42 4.75 6.22 -8.00
CA GLU A 42 5.20 7.23 -7.03
C GLU A 42 4.89 6.81 -5.59
N LEU A 43 3.86 5.98 -5.40
CA LEU A 43 3.52 5.34 -4.13
C LEU A 43 4.25 4.00 -3.93
N GLY A 44 5.21 3.67 -4.79
CA GLY A 44 6.05 2.47 -4.72
C GLY A 44 5.45 1.22 -5.35
N PHE A 45 4.28 1.27 -5.99
CA PHE A 45 3.69 0.12 -6.70
C PHE A 45 4.21 0.06 -8.14
N THR A 46 5.48 -0.33 -8.30
CA THR A 46 6.06 -0.60 -9.62
C THR A 46 5.76 -2.04 -10.05
N GLU A 47 5.46 -2.24 -11.33
CA GLU A 47 5.31 -3.58 -11.94
C GLU A 47 6.70 -4.20 -12.14
N SER A 48 7.41 -4.50 -11.04
CA SER A 48 8.60 -5.33 -11.09
C SER A 48 8.15 -6.79 -11.17
N SER A 49 8.07 -7.28 -12.40
CA SER A 49 7.76 -8.67 -12.72
C SER A 49 8.79 -9.61 -12.05
N VAL A 50 8.27 -10.41 -11.11
CA VAL A 50 8.76 -11.72 -10.68
C VAL A 50 10.15 -11.79 -10.02
N SER A 51 10.12 -12.31 -8.78
CA SER A 51 11.17 -13.03 -8.05
C SER A 51 12.14 -12.26 -7.13
N ASN A 52 11.97 -12.58 -5.84
CA ASN A 52 12.99 -12.76 -4.80
C ASN A 52 13.65 -11.52 -4.19
N ASN A 53 13.16 -11.20 -2.98
CA ASN A 53 13.82 -10.49 -1.89
C ASN A 53 14.23 -9.02 -2.10
N ILE A 54 13.99 -8.28 -1.01
CA ILE A 54 14.66 -7.03 -0.58
C ILE A 54 13.87 -5.74 -0.85
N SER A 55 13.22 -5.35 0.25
CA SER A 55 13.02 -4.00 0.80
C SER A 55 12.45 -2.92 -0.11
N ASP A 56 11.21 -2.51 0.17
CA ASP A 56 10.92 -1.08 0.15
C ASP A 56 9.96 -0.76 1.28
N GLY A 57 10.59 -0.33 2.38
CA GLY A 57 9.95 0.09 3.61
C GLY A 57 9.18 1.39 3.41
N LEU A 58 7.95 1.39 3.94
CA LEU A 58 7.21 2.62 4.21
C LEU A 58 7.95 3.38 5.31
N SER A 59 8.87 4.26 4.92
CA SER A 59 9.46 5.27 5.80
C SER A 59 8.39 6.31 6.16
N VAL A 60 7.45 5.97 7.05
CA VAL A 60 6.76 7.00 7.83
C VAL A 60 7.84 7.66 8.68
N GLN A 61 8.19 8.88 8.28
CA GLN A 61 9.03 9.79 9.05
C GLN A 61 8.39 9.95 10.43
N LYS A 62 8.97 9.30 11.44
CA LYS A 62 8.78 9.66 12.84
C LYS A 62 9.51 10.99 13.04
N ASN A 63 8.78 12.09 12.93
CA ASN A 63 9.23 13.35 13.49
C ASN A 63 9.07 13.27 15.01
N SER A 64 10.15 13.61 15.70
CA SER A 64 10.32 13.60 17.15
C SER A 64 9.42 14.60 17.88
#